data_AF-A0A7S3ZFB3-F1
#
_entry.id   AF-A0A7S3ZFB3-F1
#
_cell.length_a   1.000
_cell.length_b   1.000
_cell.length_c   1.000
_cell.angle_alpha   90.00
_cell.angle_beta   90.00
_cell.angle_gamma   90.00
#
_symmetry.space_group_name_H-M   'P 1'
#
loop_
_entity.id
_entity.type
_entity.pdbx_description
1 polymer ?
#
loop_
_entity_poly.entity_id
_entity_poly.type
_entity_poly.pdbx_seq_one_letter_code
_entity_poly.pdbx_strand_id
1 'polypeptide(L)'
;ADVIMLALATHEPYFGILRVKQMLRNQCYKCKKFGHSPDKCTNPTKGTAAEKRQYHLVSMAVLRTFIHGEFEHLRVTADPASTARNNDRKHQHPQRHRPPQHATKPVELERVIDDFVFLCIFVGNDFLPHLPGLEIREGALDLLLREYKRVLINHGYLTNAGSMNFHAVKSLLIALSVSEKQIMQMRDDEAKRISETPCREYFDKGHCAFGLRCRRSHDPSAGRAHHSKS
;
A
#
# COMPACT_ATOMS: atom_id res chain seq x y z
N ALA A 1 9.89 -0.11 -9.14
CA ALA A 1 10.00 -0.06 -7.66
C ALA A 1 11.12 -0.99 -7.16
N ASP A 2 11.62 -1.81 -8.06
CA ASP A 2 12.38 -3.03 -7.83
C ASP A 2 13.73 -2.76 -7.18
N VAL A 3 14.40 -1.66 -7.57
CA VAL A 3 15.67 -1.25 -6.94
C VAL A 3 15.51 -0.99 -5.44
N ILE A 4 14.37 -0.48 -4.99
CA ILE A 4 14.09 -0.30 -3.55
C ILE A 4 13.93 -1.66 -2.87
N MET A 5 13.21 -2.59 -3.49
CA MET A 5 13.01 -3.94 -2.95
C MET A 5 14.31 -4.73 -2.89
N LEU A 6 15.13 -4.64 -3.94
CA LEU A 6 16.47 -5.24 -3.98
C LEU A 6 17.37 -4.66 -2.89
N ALA A 7 17.35 -3.34 -2.68
CA ALA A 7 18.13 -2.71 -1.62
C ALA A 7 17.69 -3.18 -0.23
N LEU A 8 16.37 -3.30 0.02
CA LEU A 8 15.86 -3.85 1.28
C LEU A 8 16.28 -5.32 1.49
N ALA A 9 16.23 -6.14 0.44
CA ALA A 9 16.62 -7.55 0.47
C ALA A 9 18.12 -7.77 0.73
N THR A 10 18.97 -6.75 0.60
CA THR A 10 20.38 -6.85 1.02
C THR A 10 20.56 -6.86 2.54
N HIS A 11 19.55 -6.43 3.30
CA HIS A 11 19.62 -6.18 4.74
C HIS A 11 20.68 -5.16 5.19
N GLU A 12 21.21 -4.35 4.26
CA GLU A 12 22.16 -3.29 4.56
C GLU A 12 21.46 -2.03 5.11
N PRO A 13 21.65 -1.66 6.39
CA PRO A 13 20.92 -0.55 7.00
C PRO A 13 21.33 0.80 6.41
N TYR A 14 22.60 0.96 6.04
CA TYR A 14 23.15 2.21 5.49
C TYR A 14 23.17 2.22 3.96
N PHE A 15 22.06 1.87 3.34
CA PHE A 15 21.90 1.88 1.89
C PHE A 15 21.12 3.12 1.42
N GLY A 16 21.66 3.83 0.41
CA GLY A 16 21.02 5.01 -0.19
C GLY A 16 20.81 4.84 -1.70
N ILE A 17 19.60 5.12 -2.18
CA ILE A 17 19.28 5.10 -3.61
C ILE A 17 19.15 6.53 -4.11
N LEU A 18 20.02 6.93 -5.02
CA LEU A 18 19.91 8.20 -5.72
C LEU A 18 19.04 8.03 -6.97
N ARG A 19 17.99 8.85 -7.12
CA ARG A 19 17.14 8.85 -8.31
C ARG A 19 16.85 10.26 -8.79
N VAL A 20 16.64 10.42 -10.10
CA VAL A 20 16.18 11.70 -10.67
C VAL A 20 14.74 11.94 -10.24
N LYS A 21 14.43 13.19 -9.88
CA LYS A 21 13.06 13.62 -9.63
C LYS A 21 12.25 13.45 -10.90
N GLN A 22 11.24 12.57 -10.82
CA GLN A 22 10.35 12.33 -11.95
C GLN A 22 9.41 13.52 -12.07
N MET A 23 9.41 14.16 -13.24
CA MET A 23 8.39 15.17 -13.56
C MET A 23 7.04 14.46 -13.66
N LEU A 24 5.96 15.16 -13.29
CA LEU A 24 4.60 14.63 -13.45
C LEU A 24 4.40 14.25 -14.93
N ARG A 25 3.84 13.06 -15.19
CA ARG A 25 3.53 12.61 -16.55
C ARG A 25 2.76 13.73 -17.25
N ASN A 26 3.22 14.11 -18.45
CA ASN A 26 2.69 15.16 -19.33
C ASN A 26 3.19 16.59 -19.10
N GLN A 27 4.13 16.85 -18.19
CA GLN A 27 4.81 18.15 -18.14
C GLN A 27 6.02 18.17 -19.07
N CYS A 28 6.00 19.03 -20.09
CA CYS A 28 7.13 19.19 -21.01
C CYS A 28 8.33 19.79 -20.27
N TYR A 29 9.49 19.11 -20.29
CA TYR A 29 10.68 19.61 -19.60
C TYR A 29 11.25 20.89 -20.24
N LYS A 30 10.98 21.18 -21.52
CA LYS A 30 11.50 22.38 -22.22
C LYS A 30 10.76 23.68 -21.89
N CYS A 31 9.48 23.60 -21.50
CA CYS A 31 8.64 24.79 -21.28
C CYS A 31 7.75 24.71 -20.03
N LYS A 32 7.81 23.59 -19.29
CA LYS A 32 7.07 23.31 -18.06
C LYS A 32 5.53 23.32 -18.19
N LYS A 33 4.99 23.40 -19.41
CA LYS A 33 3.54 23.29 -19.68
C LYS A 33 3.11 21.84 -19.90
N PHE A 34 1.84 21.58 -19.62
CA PHE A 34 1.22 20.27 -19.81
C PHE A 34 0.73 20.04 -21.25
N GLY A 35 0.54 18.78 -21.64
CA GLY A 35 -0.24 18.42 -22.83
C GLY A 35 0.54 18.21 -24.13
N HIS A 36 1.88 18.18 -24.09
CA HIS A 36 2.69 17.87 -25.28
C HIS A 36 3.99 17.16 -24.92
N SER A 37 4.51 16.35 -25.86
CA SER A 37 5.86 15.81 -25.79
C SER A 37 6.89 16.94 -26.01
N PRO A 38 8.06 16.88 -25.35
CA PRO A 38 9.19 17.78 -25.60
C PRO A 38 9.58 17.94 -27.08
N ASP A 39 9.32 16.95 -27.92
CA ASP A 39 9.62 16.99 -29.37
C ASP A 39 8.67 17.91 -30.14
N LYS A 40 7.45 18.12 -29.62
CA LYS A 40 6.41 18.99 -30.19
C LYS A 40 6.33 20.35 -29.46
N CYS A 41 7.39 20.73 -28.74
CA CYS A 41 7.40 21.97 -27.97
C CYS A 41 7.64 23.19 -28.88
N THR A 42 6.63 24.05 -29.00
CA THR A 42 6.70 25.27 -29.82
C THR A 42 7.33 26.46 -29.11
N ASN A 43 7.43 26.43 -27.78
CA ASN A 43 7.97 27.54 -26.97
C ASN A 43 8.97 27.01 -25.92
N PRO A 44 10.17 26.56 -26.33
CA PRO A 44 11.23 26.29 -25.38
C PRO A 44 11.56 27.59 -24.65
N THR A 45 11.51 27.60 -23.32
CA THR A 45 12.04 28.75 -22.57
C THR A 45 13.52 28.87 -22.91
N LYS A 46 13.95 30.03 -23.40
CA LYS A 46 15.38 30.35 -23.60
C LYS A 46 16.05 30.44 -22.23
N GLY A 47 16.33 29.29 -21.62
CA GLY A 47 17.04 29.17 -20.36
C GLY A 47 18.52 28.99 -20.64
N THR A 48 19.27 30.07 -20.47
CA THR A 48 20.71 30.02 -20.19
C THR A 48 20.96 29.19 -18.92
N ALA A 49 22.06 28.44 -18.92
CA ALA A 49 22.53 27.51 -17.88
C ALA A 49 21.86 26.12 -17.88
N ALA A 50 22.71 25.08 -17.98
CA ALA A 50 22.34 23.69 -17.82
C ALA A 50 21.38 23.51 -16.63
N GLU A 51 20.12 23.14 -16.90
CA GLU A 51 19.14 22.89 -15.86
C GLU A 51 19.69 21.84 -14.89
N LYS A 52 19.94 22.25 -13.62
CA LYS A 52 20.34 21.33 -12.56
C LYS A 52 19.26 20.28 -12.41
N ARG A 53 19.56 19.04 -12.83
CA ARG A 53 18.70 17.89 -12.57
C ARG A 53 18.49 17.78 -11.06
N GLN A 54 17.24 17.75 -10.63
CA GLN A 54 16.90 17.53 -9.23
C GLN A 54 16.95 16.03 -8.94
N TYR A 55 17.62 15.65 -7.86
CA TYR A 55 17.71 14.26 -7.42
C TYR A 55 16.99 14.10 -6.07
N HIS A 56 16.43 12.93 -5.84
CA HIS A 56 15.95 12.48 -4.54
C HIS A 56 16.86 11.35 -4.06
N LEU A 57 17.23 11.41 -2.77
CA LEU A 57 17.90 10.32 -2.08
C LEU A 57 16.84 9.55 -1.28
N VAL A 58 16.73 8.24 -1.52
CA VAL A 58 15.88 7.35 -0.74
C VAL A 58 16.79 6.60 0.24
N SER A 59 16.60 6.82 1.53
CA SER A 59 17.37 6.17 2.60
C SER A 59 16.69 4.90 3.07
N MET A 60 17.38 3.76 2.98
CA MET A 60 16.85 2.48 3.49
C MET A 60 16.81 2.46 5.02
N ALA A 61 17.72 3.15 5.71
CA ALA A 61 17.67 3.29 7.17
C ALA A 61 16.33 3.86 7.64
N VAL A 62 15.85 4.91 6.97
CA VAL A 62 14.56 5.54 7.28
C VAL A 62 13.41 4.57 7.00
N LEU A 63 13.40 3.93 5.83
CA LEU A 63 12.34 2.98 5.46
C LEU A 63 12.28 1.78 6.42
N ARG A 64 13.43 1.23 6.83
CA ARG A 64 13.55 0.17 7.83
C ARG A 64 13.00 0.61 9.18
N THR A 65 13.20 1.86 9.57
CA THR A 65 12.64 2.42 10.81
C THR A 65 11.11 2.48 10.76
N PHE A 66 10.54 2.88 9.62
CA PHE A 66 9.08 2.85 9.42
C PHE A 66 8.54 1.42 9.52
N ILE A 67 9.17 0.47 8.83
CA ILE A 67 8.78 -0.94 8.91
C ILE A 67 8.91 -1.45 10.35
N HIS A 68 9.97 -1.11 11.08
CA HIS A 68 10.12 -1.50 12.48
C HIS A 68 8.96 -0.99 13.34
N GLY A 69 8.66 0.31 13.29
CA GLY A 69 7.57 0.91 14.07
C GLY A 69 6.20 0.28 13.76
N GLU A 70 5.97 -0.14 12.52
CA GLU A 70 4.72 -0.78 12.12
C GLU A 70 4.51 -2.18 12.73
N PHE A 71 5.58 -2.88 13.14
CA PHE A 71 5.54 -4.28 13.56
C PHE A 71 6.12 -4.56 14.96
N GLU A 72 6.81 -3.61 15.59
CA GLU A 72 7.53 -3.80 16.87
C GLU A 72 6.64 -4.27 18.04
N HIS A 73 5.34 -3.94 18.00
CA HIS A 73 4.38 -4.29 19.04
C HIS A 73 3.79 -5.69 18.87
N LEU A 74 4.09 -6.37 17.76
CA LEU A 74 3.52 -7.67 17.43
C LEU A 74 4.37 -8.81 18.02
N ARG A 75 3.70 -9.93 18.25
CA ARG A 75 4.33 -11.18 18.67
C ARG A 75 3.85 -12.33 17.81
N VAL A 76 4.78 -13.23 17.50
CA VAL A 76 4.58 -14.36 16.59
C VAL A 76 4.65 -15.65 17.37
N THR A 77 3.80 -16.61 17.00
CA THR A 77 3.85 -17.98 17.54
C THR A 77 5.19 -18.63 17.22
N ALA A 78 5.89 -19.14 18.24
CA ALA A 78 7.17 -19.80 18.01
C ALA A 78 6.96 -21.05 17.15
N ASP A 79 7.65 -21.10 16.02
CA ASP A 79 7.60 -22.25 15.11
C ASP A 79 8.14 -23.50 15.84
N PRO A 80 7.37 -24.60 15.95
CA PRO A 80 7.79 -25.78 16.72
C PRO A 80 9.14 -26.33 16.24
N ALA A 81 9.41 -26.24 14.94
CA ALA A 81 10.64 -26.70 14.30
C ALA A 81 11.90 -25.89 14.71
N SER A 82 11.74 -24.62 15.13
CA SER A 82 12.85 -23.77 15.58
C SER A 82 13.25 -24.03 17.03
N THR A 83 12.33 -24.58 17.84
CA THR A 83 12.57 -24.87 19.26
C THR A 83 13.41 -26.14 19.45
N ALA A 84 13.33 -27.08 18.50
CA ALA A 84 14.09 -28.33 18.55
C ALA A 84 15.61 -28.14 18.41
N ARG A 85 16.08 -27.14 17.65
CA ARG A 85 17.53 -26.93 17.41
C ARG A 85 18.29 -26.29 18.58
N ASN A 86 17.58 -25.66 19.54
CA ASN A 86 18.21 -24.98 20.67
C ASN A 86 18.37 -25.87 21.92
N ASN A 87 17.88 -27.12 21.89
CA ASN A 87 17.86 -27.99 23.06
C ASN A 87 19.11 -28.87 23.24
N ASP A 88 20.10 -28.82 22.35
CA ASP A 88 21.30 -29.67 22.44
C ASP A 88 22.37 -29.20 23.46
N ARG A 89 22.07 -28.24 24.37
CA ARG A 89 23.11 -27.69 25.27
C ARG A 89 22.82 -27.52 26.76
N LYS A 90 21.72 -28.01 27.34
CA LYS A 90 21.58 -27.96 28.81
C LYS A 90 20.98 -29.22 29.41
N HIS A 91 21.85 -30.00 30.06
CA HIS A 91 21.48 -31.04 31.02
C HIS A 91 20.97 -30.44 32.34
N GLN A 92 20.04 -31.18 32.95
CA GLN A 92 19.64 -31.22 34.37
C GLN A 92 18.80 -30.07 34.97
N HIS A 93 17.47 -30.26 35.05
CA HIS A 93 16.75 -30.61 36.30
C HIS A 93 15.26 -30.90 36.01
N PRO A 94 14.58 -31.86 36.68
CA PRO A 94 13.17 -32.13 36.43
C PRO A 94 12.29 -31.20 37.28
N GLN A 95 11.67 -30.20 36.67
CA GLN A 95 10.61 -29.40 37.31
C GLN A 95 9.27 -29.54 36.58
N ARG A 96 8.24 -29.65 37.43
CA ARG A 96 6.83 -29.95 37.20
C ARG A 96 6.25 -29.34 35.91
N HIS A 97 5.63 -30.21 35.10
CA HIS A 97 4.96 -29.87 33.86
C HIS A 97 3.75 -28.95 34.08
N ARG A 98 3.93 -27.66 33.81
CA ARG A 98 2.85 -26.78 33.36
C ARG A 98 2.57 -27.11 31.89
N PRO A 99 1.32 -27.23 31.42
CA PRO A 99 1.06 -27.39 29.99
C PRO A 99 1.72 -26.22 29.23
N PRO A 100 2.40 -26.47 28.09
CA PRO A 100 3.13 -25.44 27.39
C PRO A 100 2.13 -24.41 26.85
N GLN A 101 2.10 -23.23 27.47
CA GLN A 101 1.48 -22.06 26.86
C GLN A 101 2.26 -21.81 25.56
N HIS A 102 1.56 -21.69 24.43
CA HIS A 102 2.18 -21.41 23.13
C HIS A 102 3.09 -20.18 23.26
N ALA A 103 4.41 -20.41 23.37
CA ALA A 103 5.36 -19.35 23.62
C ALA A 103 5.39 -18.43 22.39
N THR A 104 5.12 -17.14 22.59
CA THR A 104 5.21 -16.13 21.54
C THR A 104 6.53 -15.37 21.64
N LYS A 105 7.15 -15.10 20.50
CA LYS A 105 8.40 -14.34 20.39
C LYS A 105 8.13 -12.96 19.80
N PRO A 106 8.93 -11.93 20.16
CA PRO A 106 8.91 -10.65 19.44
C PRO A 106 9.18 -10.87 17.95
N VAL A 107 8.61 -10.00 17.13
CA VAL A 107 8.88 -10.00 15.69
C VAL A 107 10.34 -9.63 15.42
N GLU A 108 10.94 -10.30 14.44
CA GLU A 108 12.29 -10.06 13.94
C GLU A 108 12.19 -9.16 12.70
N LEU A 109 12.79 -7.97 12.77
CA LEU A 109 12.70 -6.97 11.69
C LEU A 109 13.17 -7.52 10.34
N GLU A 110 14.29 -8.23 10.31
CA GLU A 110 14.84 -8.75 9.04
C GLU A 110 13.87 -9.74 8.39
N ARG A 111 13.17 -10.57 9.18
CA ARG A 111 12.16 -11.50 8.68
C ARG A 111 10.91 -10.80 8.16
N VAL A 112 10.52 -9.68 8.77
CA VAL A 112 9.46 -8.82 8.24
C VAL A 112 9.87 -8.16 6.93
N ILE A 113 11.13 -7.74 6.80
CA ILE A 113 11.64 -7.12 5.58
C ILE A 113 11.61 -8.13 4.42
N ASP A 114 12.02 -9.38 4.66
CA ASP A 114 11.91 -10.47 3.68
C ASP A 114 10.47 -10.64 3.19
N ASP A 115 9.53 -10.73 4.13
CA ASP A 115 8.11 -10.88 3.82
C ASP A 115 7.55 -9.63 3.14
N PHE A 116 7.98 -8.43 3.51
CA PHE A 116 7.56 -7.18 2.87
C PHE A 116 8.01 -7.13 1.40
N VAL A 117 9.25 -7.52 1.12
CA VAL A 117 9.76 -7.67 -0.25
C VAL A 117 8.95 -8.71 -1.02
N PHE A 118 8.67 -9.86 -0.40
CA PHE A 118 7.83 -10.90 -0.98
C PHE A 118 6.41 -10.41 -1.27
N LEU A 119 5.81 -9.65 -0.37
CA LEU A 119 4.47 -9.09 -0.51
C LEU A 119 4.36 -8.08 -1.65
N CYS A 120 5.41 -7.26 -1.86
CA CYS A 120 5.46 -6.29 -2.95
C CYS A 120 5.41 -6.96 -4.34
N ILE A 121 5.70 -8.26 -4.46
CA ILE A 121 5.52 -9.02 -5.70
C ILE A 121 4.03 -9.05 -6.11
N PHE A 122 3.10 -9.17 -5.17
CA PHE A 122 1.66 -9.24 -5.45
C PHE A 122 1.01 -7.90 -5.83
N VAL A 123 1.63 -6.79 -5.42
CA VAL A 123 1.18 -5.43 -5.74
C VAL A 123 1.53 -5.05 -7.19
N GLY A 124 2.42 -5.82 -7.83
CA GLY A 124 2.84 -5.65 -9.21
C GLY A 124 4.36 -5.63 -9.32
N ASN A 125 4.89 -6.56 -10.11
CA ASN A 125 6.29 -6.58 -10.55
C ASN A 125 6.35 -6.84 -12.06
N ASP A 126 7.53 -6.76 -12.66
CA ASP A 126 7.69 -6.98 -14.11
C ASP A 126 7.43 -8.44 -14.55
N PHE A 127 7.21 -9.37 -13.61
CA PHE A 127 7.09 -10.81 -13.86
C PHE A 127 5.68 -11.38 -13.64
N LEU A 128 4.84 -10.71 -12.86
CA LEU A 128 3.48 -11.12 -12.50
C LEU A 128 2.54 -9.93 -12.69
N PRO A 129 1.36 -10.13 -13.32
CA PRO A 129 0.32 -9.12 -13.30
C PRO A 129 -0.08 -8.84 -11.85
N HIS A 130 -0.31 -7.57 -11.52
CA HIS A 130 -0.83 -7.19 -10.21
C HIS A 130 -2.15 -7.92 -9.95
N LEU A 131 -2.42 -8.28 -8.68
CA LEU A 131 -3.74 -8.83 -8.34
C LEU A 131 -4.83 -7.81 -8.70
N PRO A 132 -5.97 -8.24 -9.28
CA PRO A 132 -7.10 -7.35 -9.49
C PRO A 132 -7.55 -6.74 -8.14
N GLY A 133 -7.91 -5.46 -8.14
CA GLY A 133 -8.30 -4.75 -6.90
C GLY A 133 -7.13 -4.33 -5.97
N LEU A 134 -5.88 -4.58 -6.35
CA LEU A 134 -4.69 -4.21 -5.58
C LEU A 134 -3.84 -3.14 -6.30
N GLU A 135 -4.45 -2.01 -6.68
CA GLU A 135 -3.69 -0.86 -7.16
C GLU A 135 -3.14 -0.01 -6.00
N ILE A 136 -1.85 0.35 -6.03
CA ILE A 136 -1.22 1.22 -5.00
C ILE A 136 -2.00 2.52 -4.79
N ARG A 137 -2.62 3.05 -5.84
CA ARG A 137 -3.43 4.28 -5.80
C ARG A 137 -4.74 4.13 -5.00
N GLU A 138 -5.14 2.91 -4.68
CA GLU A 138 -6.40 2.56 -4.01
C GLU A 138 -6.17 2.04 -2.57
N GLY A 139 -4.98 2.24 -1.97
CA GLY A 139 -4.69 1.78 -0.61
C GLY A 139 -4.34 0.28 -0.51
N ALA A 140 -3.97 -0.33 -1.63
CA ALA A 140 -3.54 -1.73 -1.72
C ALA A 140 -2.48 -2.13 -0.69
N LEU A 141 -1.50 -1.25 -0.45
CA LEU A 141 -0.42 -1.52 0.49
C LEU A 141 -0.95 -1.60 1.94
N ASP A 142 -1.89 -0.73 2.32
CA ASP A 142 -2.48 -0.72 3.66
C ASP A 142 -3.31 -1.97 3.91
N LEU A 143 -4.11 -2.38 2.92
CA LEU A 143 -4.85 -3.65 2.97
C LEU A 143 -3.88 -4.83 3.14
N LEU A 144 -2.84 -4.88 2.32
CA LEU A 144 -1.88 -5.97 2.29
C LEU A 144 -1.08 -6.04 3.59
N LEU A 145 -0.64 -4.90 4.14
CA LEU A 145 0.00 -4.83 5.46
C LEU A 145 -0.96 -5.25 6.58
N ARG A 146 -2.22 -4.83 6.52
CA ARG A 146 -3.25 -5.20 7.51
C ARG A 146 -3.49 -6.71 7.56
N GLU A 147 -3.69 -7.35 6.41
CA GLU A 147 -3.89 -8.79 6.36
C GLU A 147 -2.61 -9.56 6.69
N TYR A 148 -1.45 -9.06 6.27
CA TYR A 148 -0.17 -9.64 6.65
C TYR A 148 0.05 -9.63 8.17
N LYS A 149 -0.23 -8.53 8.88
CA LYS A 149 -0.12 -8.49 10.36
C LYS A 149 -0.95 -9.60 11.02
N ARG A 150 -2.17 -9.86 10.52
CA ARG A 150 -3.03 -10.96 11.03
C ARG A 150 -2.44 -12.33 10.73
N VAL A 151 -1.91 -12.53 9.53
CA VAL A 151 -1.29 -13.80 9.14
C VAL A 151 -0.02 -14.05 9.96
N LEU A 152 0.81 -13.03 10.15
CA LEU A 152 2.06 -13.08 10.89
C LEU A 152 1.85 -13.57 12.33
N ILE A 153 0.85 -13.02 13.03
CA ILE A 153 0.53 -13.40 14.42
C ILE A 153 0.09 -14.88 14.52
N ASN A 154 -0.70 -15.36 13.55
CA ASN A 154 -1.34 -16.66 13.62
C ASN A 154 -0.53 -17.80 12.98
N HIS A 155 0.16 -17.52 11.89
CA HIS A 155 0.81 -18.50 11.02
C HIS A 155 2.33 -18.29 10.87
N GLY A 156 2.87 -17.22 11.45
CA GLY A 156 4.28 -16.85 11.32
C GLY A 156 4.62 -16.18 10.00
N TYR A 157 5.92 -16.07 9.74
CA TYR A 157 6.45 -15.44 8.53
C TYR A 157 6.05 -16.20 7.26
N LEU A 158 5.89 -15.46 6.16
CA LEU A 158 5.55 -15.99 4.84
C LEU A 158 6.75 -16.69 4.21
N THR A 159 7.96 -16.21 4.49
CA THR A 159 9.20 -16.67 3.88
C THR A 159 10.28 -16.96 4.91
N ASN A 160 11.21 -17.84 4.55
CA ASN A 160 12.41 -18.14 5.31
C ASN A 160 13.56 -18.45 4.35
N ALA A 161 14.50 -17.52 4.19
CA ALA A 161 15.66 -17.66 3.31
C ALA A 161 15.29 -18.17 1.89
N GLY A 162 14.27 -17.56 1.28
CA GLY A 162 13.77 -17.92 -0.05
C GLY A 162 12.79 -19.11 -0.10
N SER A 163 12.59 -19.83 1.01
CA SER A 163 11.55 -20.87 1.10
C SER A 163 10.21 -20.29 1.55
N MET A 164 9.11 -20.68 0.90
CA MET A 164 7.77 -20.20 1.24
C MET A 164 7.09 -21.07 2.29
N ASN A 165 6.49 -20.41 3.29
CA ASN A 165 5.50 -21.01 4.19
C ASN A 165 4.13 -21.01 3.49
N PHE A 166 3.84 -22.08 2.74
CA PHE A 166 2.59 -22.21 2.00
C PHE A 166 1.33 -22.10 2.86
N HIS A 167 1.40 -22.46 4.15
CA HIS A 167 0.25 -22.33 5.05
C HIS A 167 -0.07 -20.86 5.32
N ALA A 168 0.93 -20.05 5.67
CA ALA A 168 0.79 -18.61 5.88
C ALA A 168 0.41 -17.89 4.57
N VAL A 169 1.08 -18.22 3.46
CA VAL A 169 0.77 -17.64 2.13
C VAL A 169 -0.66 -17.97 1.70
N LYS A 170 -1.12 -19.22 1.87
CA LYS A 170 -2.51 -19.59 1.58
C LYS A 170 -3.50 -18.79 2.43
N SER A 171 -3.22 -18.64 3.73
CA SER A 171 -4.06 -17.86 4.64
C SER A 171 -4.15 -16.40 4.19
N LEU A 172 -3.02 -15.80 3.80
CA LEU A 172 -2.96 -14.46 3.24
C LEU A 172 -3.80 -14.32 1.97
N LEU A 173 -3.62 -15.21 0.98
CA LEU A 173 -4.36 -15.15 -0.28
C LEU A 173 -5.87 -15.29 -0.08
N ILE A 174 -6.30 -16.16 0.85
CA ILE A 174 -7.72 -16.27 1.21
C ILE A 174 -8.22 -14.94 1.80
N ALA A 175 -7.49 -14.35 2.75
CA ALA A 175 -7.87 -13.08 3.38
C ALA A 175 -7.95 -11.92 2.37
N LEU A 176 -7.00 -11.85 1.44
CA LEU A 176 -7.00 -10.88 0.35
C LEU A 176 -8.20 -11.07 -0.57
N SER A 177 -8.53 -12.31 -0.95
CA SER A 177 -9.68 -12.60 -1.84
C SER A 177 -11.02 -12.18 -1.26
N VAL A 178 -11.18 -12.21 0.07
CA VAL A 178 -12.39 -11.72 0.75
C VAL A 178 -12.46 -10.20 0.67
N SER A 179 -11.34 -9.53 0.89
CA SER A 179 -11.26 -8.07 0.84
C SER A 179 -11.40 -7.52 -0.58
N GLU A 180 -10.85 -8.21 -1.59
CA GLU A 180 -10.98 -7.86 -3.01
C GLU A 180 -12.46 -7.81 -3.44
N LYS A 181 -13.26 -8.81 -3.05
CA LYS A 181 -14.70 -8.83 -3.34
C LYS A 181 -15.42 -7.61 -2.78
N GLN A 182 -15.07 -7.18 -1.58
CA GLN A 182 -15.66 -5.99 -0.95
C GLN A 182 -15.25 -4.72 -1.70
N ILE A 183 -13.98 -4.60 -2.08
CA ILE A 183 -13.48 -3.46 -2.85
C ILE A 183 -14.17 -3.38 -4.22
N MET A 184 -14.32 -4.50 -4.92
CA MET A 184 -14.99 -4.54 -6.22
C MET A 184 -16.46 -4.13 -6.12
N GLN A 185 -17.18 -4.59 -5.10
CA GLN A 185 -18.56 -4.16 -4.85
C GLN A 185 -18.66 -2.66 -4.56
N MET A 186 -17.77 -2.12 -3.73
CA MET A 186 -17.74 -0.68 -3.48
C MET A 186 -17.46 0.13 -4.75
N ARG A 187 -16.57 -0.37 -5.63
CA ARG A 187 -16.27 0.26 -6.93
C ARG A 187 -17.49 0.26 -7.85
N ASP A 188 -18.20 -0.87 -7.95
CA ASP A 188 -19.41 -0.96 -8.76
C ASP A 188 -20.51 -0.04 -8.23
N ASP A 189 -20.69 0.03 -6.91
CA ASP A 189 -21.65 0.93 -6.28
C ASP A 189 -21.29 2.40 -6.45
N GLU A 190 -20.00 2.75 -6.34
CA GLU A 190 -19.52 4.10 -6.59
C GLU A 190 -19.64 4.49 -8.07
N ALA A 191 -19.27 3.60 -8.99
CA ALA A 191 -19.44 3.82 -10.43
C ALA A 191 -20.91 4.01 -10.81
N LYS A 192 -21.82 3.21 -10.23
CA LYS A 192 -23.27 3.41 -10.38
C LYS A 192 -23.70 4.78 -9.86
N ARG A 193 -23.25 5.19 -8.66
CA ARG A 193 -23.54 6.51 -8.08
C ARG A 193 -23.00 7.67 -8.92
N ILE A 194 -21.85 7.51 -9.58
CA ILE A 194 -21.25 8.53 -10.46
C ILE A 194 -21.95 8.55 -11.84
N SER A 195 -22.47 7.42 -12.30
CA SER A 195 -23.23 7.31 -13.57
C SER A 195 -24.65 7.86 -13.48
N GLU A 196 -25.18 8.06 -12.27
CA GLU A 196 -26.45 8.77 -12.06
C GLU A 196 -26.28 10.22 -12.52
N THR A 197 -27.01 10.62 -13.57
CA THR A 197 -26.96 11.97 -14.15
C THR A 197 -27.14 13.02 -13.05
N PRO A 198 -26.24 14.02 -12.93
CA PRO A 198 -26.38 15.06 -11.93
C PRO A 198 -27.73 15.78 -12.12
N CYS A 199 -28.28 16.32 -11.02
CA CYS A 199 -29.58 16.99 -11.10
C CYS A 199 -29.58 18.12 -12.15
N ARG A 200 -30.75 18.40 -12.74
CA ARG A 200 -30.89 19.37 -13.84
C ARG A 200 -30.30 20.75 -13.52
N GLU A 201 -30.42 21.21 -12.27
CA GLU A 201 -29.83 22.48 -11.83
C GLU A 201 -28.29 22.47 -11.87
N TYR A 202 -27.65 21.37 -11.50
CA TYR A 202 -26.19 21.24 -11.61
C TYR A 202 -25.75 21.18 -13.07
N PHE A 203 -26.52 20.50 -13.93
CA PHE A 203 -26.25 20.43 -15.38
C PHE A 203 -26.33 21.82 -16.04
N ASP A 204 -27.34 22.62 -15.71
CA ASP A 204 -27.57 23.92 -16.34
C ASP A 204 -26.68 25.05 -15.77
N LYS A 205 -26.40 25.05 -14.45
CA LYS A 205 -25.67 26.16 -13.78
C LYS A 205 -24.24 25.83 -13.37
N GLY A 206 -23.82 24.56 -13.49
CA GLY A 206 -22.52 24.09 -13.02
C GLY A 206 -22.36 24.02 -11.49
N HIS A 207 -23.40 24.35 -10.72
CA HIS A 207 -23.45 24.22 -9.27
C HIS A 207 -24.87 23.88 -8.78
N CYS A 208 -24.96 23.09 -7.71
CA CYS A 208 -26.21 22.84 -6.98
C CYS A 208 -25.93 23.03 -5.49
N ALA A 209 -26.90 23.53 -4.72
CA ALA A 209 -26.78 23.68 -3.25
C ALA A 209 -26.46 22.35 -2.53
N PHE A 210 -26.73 21.21 -3.17
CA PHE A 210 -26.44 19.86 -2.68
C PHE A 210 -25.25 19.20 -3.40
N GLY A 211 -24.53 19.95 -4.25
CA GLY A 211 -23.35 19.51 -4.99
C GLY A 211 -23.63 18.53 -6.14
N LEU A 212 -22.57 17.90 -6.66
CA LEU A 212 -22.60 16.87 -7.73
C LEU A 212 -23.46 15.64 -7.38
N ARG A 213 -23.88 15.50 -6.12
CA ARG A 213 -24.57 14.32 -5.57
C ARG A 213 -26.05 14.57 -5.28
N CYS A 214 -26.63 15.64 -5.84
CA CYS A 214 -28.03 15.99 -5.62
C CYS A 214 -29.00 14.98 -6.26
N ARG A 215 -29.89 14.37 -5.45
CA ARG A 215 -30.92 13.40 -5.88
C ARG A 215 -32.33 14.01 -6.05
N ARG A 216 -32.50 15.33 -5.93
CA ARG A 216 -33.81 15.98 -6.04
C ARG A 216 -34.11 16.37 -7.48
N SER A 217 -35.32 16.06 -7.94
CA SER A 217 -35.92 16.71 -9.11
C SER A 217 -36.21 18.16 -8.72
N HIS A 218 -35.34 19.09 -9.11
CA HIS A 218 -35.58 20.51 -8.90
C HIS A 218 -36.76 20.93 -9.78
N ASP A 219 -37.92 21.11 -9.17
CA ASP A 219 -39.06 21.75 -9.83
C ASP A 219 -38.71 23.22 -10.09
N PRO A 220 -38.76 23.72 -11.34
CA PRO A 220 -38.48 25.12 -11.66
C PRO A 220 -39.40 26.12 -10.92
N SER A 221 -40.49 25.63 -10.32
CA SER A 221 -41.57 26.43 -9.74
C SER A 221 -41.45 26.67 -8.24
N ALA A 222 -40.54 25.99 -7.52
CA ALA A 222 -40.40 26.16 -6.07
C ALA A 222 -39.52 27.36 -5.69
N GLY A 223 -39.87 28.52 -6.24
CA GLY A 223 -39.34 29.81 -5.79
C GLY A 223 -39.98 30.19 -4.45
N ARG A 224 -39.13 30.31 -3.42
CA ARG A 224 -39.37 31.08 -2.19
C ARG A 224 -40.60 30.68 -1.35
N ALA A 225 -40.37 29.83 -0.35
CA ALA A 225 -41.16 29.87 0.88
C ALA A 225 -40.23 30.13 2.07
N HIS A 226 -40.24 31.40 2.47
CA HIS A 226 -39.87 32.02 3.74
C HIS A 226 -39.20 31.17 4.83
N HIS A 227 -37.99 31.59 5.20
CA HIS A 227 -37.61 31.67 6.62
C HIS A 227 -38.53 32.69 7.31
N SER A 228 -39.37 32.23 8.24
CA SER A 228 -39.82 33.05 9.37
C SER A 228 -40.03 32.17 10.60
N LYS A 229 -39.28 32.53 11.63
CA LYS A 229 -39.31 32.12 13.04
C LYS A 229 -40.72 31.79 13.58
N SER A 230 -40.82 30.72 14.36
CA SER A 230 -41.11 30.73 15.81
C SER A 230 -40.84 29.35 16.39
#